data_AF-A0A645D7Z4-F1
#
_entry.id   AF-A0A645D7Z4-F1
#
_cell.length_a   1.000
_cell.length_b   1.000
_cell.length_c   1.000
_cell.angle_alpha   90.00
_cell.angle_beta   90.00
_cell.angle_gamma   90.00
#
_symmetry.space_group_name_H-M   'P 1'
#
loop_
_entity.id
_entity.type
_entity.pdbx_description
1 polymer ?
#
loop_
_entity_poly.entity_id
_entity_poly.type
_entity_poly.pdbx_seq_one_letter_code
_entity_poly.pdbx_strand_id
1 'polypeptide(L)' 'MLAWSDKLVELKTICFCGRKASMVLRLDQSGRPYNEGEQVVIGGNERYVSVCRKHYKQAQSEGSLTAIQERHSHD' A
#
# COMPACT_ATOMS: atom_id res chain seq x y z
N MET A 1 19.61 9.34 0.72
CA MET A 1 19.86 10.79 0.87
C MET A 1 18.64 11.54 0.41
N LEU A 2 17.89 12.13 1.34
CA LEU A 2 16.87 13.16 1.05
C LEU A 2 17.30 14.54 1.55
N ALA A 3 18.22 14.57 2.53
CA ALA A 3 18.69 15.78 3.20
C ALA A 3 19.60 16.69 2.33
N TRP A 4 19.98 16.24 1.13
CA TRP A 4 20.95 16.92 0.25
C TRP A 4 20.41 17.18 -1.16
N SER A 5 19.09 17.08 -1.35
CA SER A 5 18.46 17.37 -2.64
C SER A 5 17.99 18.82 -2.72
N ASP A 6 18.33 19.51 -3.80
CA ASP A 6 17.87 20.89 -4.07
C ASP A 6 16.36 20.96 -4.38
N LYS A 7 15.77 19.86 -4.87
CA LYS A 7 14.34 19.77 -5.19
C LYS A 7 13.77 18.41 -4.77
N LEU A 8 12.67 18.46 -4.02
CA LEU A 8 11.87 17.30 -3.64
C LEU A 8 10.47 17.44 -4.25
N VAL A 9 10.08 16.47 -5.07
CA VAL A 9 8.72 16.38 -5.64
C VAL A 9 8.11 15.06 -5.20
N GLU A 10 7.02 15.14 -4.45
CA GLU A 10 6.27 13.96 -4.04
C GLU A 10 5.31 13.55 -5.16
N LEU A 11 5.51 12.36 -5.72
CA LEU A 11 4.57 11.75 -6.65
C LEU A 11 3.38 11.20 -5.86
N LYS A 12 2.21 11.82 -6.02
CA LYS A 12 1.00 11.44 -5.27
C LYS A 12 0.13 10.51 -6.10
N THR A 13 -0.15 9.33 -5.57
CA THR A 13 -1.22 8.44 -6.04
C THR A 13 -2.45 8.60 -5.15
N ILE A 14 -3.56 7.98 -5.56
CA ILE A 14 -4.83 8.02 -4.83
C ILE A 14 -5.10 6.65 -4.21
N CYS A 15 -5.44 6.63 -2.92
CA CYS A 15 -5.92 5.43 -2.24
C CYS A 15 -7.35 5.14 -2.70
N PHE A 16 -7.79 3.88 -2.63
CA PHE A 16 -9.17 3.50 -2.99
C PHE A 16 -10.27 4.26 -2.22
N CYS A 17 -9.96 4.87 -1.07
CA CYS A 17 -10.89 5.75 -0.34
C CYS A 17 -10.91 7.21 -0.82
N GLY A 18 -10.26 7.52 -1.95
CA GLY A 18 -10.16 8.87 -2.53
C GLY A 18 -9.12 9.78 -1.87
N ARG A 19 -8.51 9.37 -0.74
CA ARG A 19 -7.46 10.16 -0.06
C ARG A 19 -6.10 9.96 -0.70
N LYS A 20 -5.21 10.93 -0.52
CA LYS A 20 -3.79 10.83 -0.92
C LYS A 20 -3.18 9.52 -0.40
N ALA A 21 -2.63 8.71 -1.31
CA ALA A 21 -1.81 7.57 -0.97
C ALA A 21 -0.35 8.02 -0.73
N SER A 22 0.24 7.51 0.34
CA SER A 22 1.61 7.85 0.77
C SER A 22 2.40 6.62 1.22
N MET A 23 1.82 5.43 1.09
CA MET A 23 2.38 4.16 1.51
C MET A 23 2.07 3.10 0.46
N VAL A 24 2.93 2.09 0.37
CA VAL A 24 2.77 0.97 -0.56
C VAL A 24 2.64 -0.31 0.26
N LEU A 25 1.52 -1.03 0.11
CA LEU A 25 1.34 -2.38 0.64
C LEU A 25 1.90 -3.38 -0.36
N ARG A 26 2.62 -4.38 0.16
CA ARG A 26 2.95 -5.60 -0.58
C ARG A 26 1.93 -6.66 -0.20
N LEU A 27 1.29 -7.26 -1.18
CA LEU A 27 0.31 -8.32 -1.00
C LEU A 27 0.86 -9.66 -1.49
N ASP A 28 0.47 -10.74 -0.83
CA ASP A 28 0.66 -12.09 -1.35
C ASP A 28 -0.43 -12.45 -2.37
N GLN A 29 -0.38 -13.68 -2.89
CA GLN A 29 -1.37 -14.18 -3.86
C GLN A 29 -2.80 -14.28 -3.28
N SER A 30 -2.94 -14.27 -1.95
CA SER A 30 -4.22 -14.32 -1.25
C SER A 30 -4.73 -12.93 -0.83
N GLY A 31 -4.06 -11.85 -1.24
CA GLY A 31 -4.45 -10.47 -0.91
C GLY A 31 -4.13 -10.05 0.53
N ARG A 32 -3.28 -10.83 1.22
CA ARG A 32 -2.85 -10.53 2.59
C ARG A 32 -1.58 -9.67 2.58
N PRO A 33 -1.45 -8.71 3.51
CA PRO A 33 -0.21 -7.94 3.67
C PRO A 33 0.95 -8.88 3.96
N TYR A 34 1.92 -8.87 3.06
CA TYR A 34 3.09 -9.72 3.13
C TYR A 34 4.22 -8.96 3.83
N ASN A 35 4.48 -9.29 5.09
CA ASN A 35 5.48 -8.63 5.93
C ASN A 35 6.81 -9.41 6.05
N GLU A 36 6.86 -10.65 5.60
CA GLU A 36 8.00 -11.56 5.79
C GLU A 36 8.38 -12.21 4.45
N GLY A 37 9.64 -12.12 4.02
CA GLY A 37 10.15 -12.78 2.81
C GLY A 37 11.35 -12.06 2.18
N GLU A 38 11.90 -12.61 1.10
CA GLU A 38 13.02 -11.97 0.38
C GLU A 38 12.62 -10.57 -0.13
N GLN A 39 13.53 -9.61 0.12
CA GLN A 39 13.39 -8.21 -0.27
C GLN A 39 13.35 -8.03 -1.79
N VAL A 40 13.87 -8.99 -2.56
CA VAL A 40 13.93 -8.97 -4.02
C VAL A 40 13.21 -10.19 -4.58
N VAL A 41 12.08 -9.98 -5.24
CA VAL A 41 11.38 -11.01 -6.02
C VAL A 41 11.26 -10.49 -7.45
N ILE A 42 11.89 -11.18 -8.40
CA ILE A 42 11.84 -10.84 -9.83
C ILE A 42 10.55 -11.42 -10.41
N GLY A 43 9.64 -10.54 -10.83
CA GLY A 43 8.32 -10.90 -11.35
C GLY A 43 7.22 -10.80 -10.29
N GLY A 44 6.45 -9.70 -10.32
CA GLY A 44 5.34 -9.49 -9.38
C GLY A 44 4.80 -8.06 -9.31
N ASN A 45 4.53 -7.42 -10.44
CA ASN A 45 3.98 -6.04 -10.45
C ASN A 45 2.55 -5.97 -9.86
N GLU A 46 1.83 -7.08 -9.80
CA GLU A 46 0.44 -7.14 -9.32
C GLU A 46 0.34 -7.18 -7.78
N ARG A 47 1.46 -7.10 -7.07
CA ARG A 47 1.53 -7.25 -5.60
C ARG A 47 1.63 -5.93 -4.84
N TYR A 48 1.77 -4.80 -5.52
CA TYR A 48 2.00 -3.51 -4.86
C TYR A 48 0.79 -2.59 -5.00
N VAL A 49 0.19 -2.20 -3.87
CA VAL A 49 -0.98 -1.31 -3.84
C VAL A 49 -0.66 -0.03 -3.08
N SER A 50 -0.86 1.11 -3.75
CA SER A 50 -0.73 2.44 -3.12
C SER A 50 -1.93 2.73 -2.23
N VAL A 51 -1.70 3.02 -0.95
CA VAL A 51 -2.73 3.30 0.04
C VAL A 51 -2.39 4.49 0.93
N CYS A 52 -3.41 5.05 1.58
CA CYS A 52 -3.21 6.05 2.61
C CYS A 52 -2.70 5.40 3.92
N ARG A 53 -2.10 6.20 4.80
CA ARG A 53 -1.56 5.72 6.08
C ARG A 53 -2.57 4.96 6.95
N LYS A 54 -3.85 5.34 6.91
CA LYS A 54 -4.92 4.67 7.67
C LYS A 54 -5.12 3.24 7.17
N HIS A 55 -5.34 3.08 5.87
CA HIS A 55 -5.59 1.78 5.25
C HIS A 55 -4.37 0.88 5.26
N TYR A 56 -3.15 1.43 5.21
CA TYR A 56 -1.93 0.67 5.43
C TYR A 56 -1.91 -0.03 6.79
N LYS A 57 -2.22 0.71 7.87
CA LYS A 57 -2.27 0.16 9.22
C LYS A 57 -3.43 -0.83 9.39
N GLN A 58 -4.61 -0.50 8.86
CA GLN A 58 -5.77 -1.39 8.93
C GLN A 58 -5.49 -2.72 8.21
N ALA A 59 -4.92 -2.68 7.02
CA ALA A 59 -4.57 -3.88 6.26
C ALA A 59 -3.62 -4.76 7.06
N GLN A 60 -2.58 -4.17 7.67
CA GLN A 60 -1.67 -4.92 8.55
C GLN A 60 -2.35 -5.51 9.79
N SER A 61 -3.25 -4.78 10.45
CA SER A 61 -3.94 -5.31 11.64
C SER A 61 -4.96 -6.41 11.31
N GLU A 62 -5.57 -6.31 10.13
CA GLU A 62 -6.67 -7.20 9.72
C GLU A 62 -6.20 -8.37 8.86
N GLY A 63 -4.98 -8.28 8.32
CA GLY A 63 -4.38 -9.32 7.51
C GLY A 63 -4.99 -9.46 6.11
N SER A 64 -5.83 -8.54 5.65
CA SER A 64 -6.44 -8.57 4.31
C SER A 64 -6.78 -7.18 3.81
N LEU A 65 -6.31 -6.81 2.61
CA LEU A 65 -6.68 -5.54 1.98
C LEU A 65 -8.11 -5.58 1.43
N THR A 66 -8.52 -6.70 0.82
CA THR A 66 -9.81 -6.85 0.15
C THR A 66 -11.00 -6.61 1.09
N ALA A 67 -10.96 -7.22 2.28
CA ALA A 67 -11.97 -7.02 3.33
C ALA A 67 -12.17 -5.54 3.71
N ILE A 68 -11.11 -4.74 3.70
CA ILE A 68 -11.18 -3.31 4.01
C ILE A 68 -11.79 -2.52 2.86
N GLN A 69 -11.47 -2.89 1.61
CA GLN A 69 -12.02 -2.26 0.42
C GLN A 69 -13.54 -2.49 0.34
N GLU A 70 -13.98 -3.73 0.56
CA GLU A 70 -15.40 -4.10 0.53
C GLU A 70 -16.24 -3.32 1.54
N ARG A 71 -15.73 -3.15 2.76
CA ARG A 71 -16.42 -2.32 3.77
C ARG A 71 -16.47 -0.84 3.40
N HIS A 72 -15.47 -0.34 2.70
CA HIS A 72 -15.43 1.05 2.27
C HIS A 72 -16.32 1.35 1.06
N SER A 73 -16.68 0.34 0.27
CA SER A 73 -17.60 0.49 -0.87
C SER A 73 -19.08 0.50 -0.50
N HIS A 74 -19.42 0.15 0.76
CA HIS A 74 -20.79 0.13 1.28
C HIS A 74 -21.13 1.34 2.17
N ASP A 75 -20.19 2.29 2.31
CA ASP A 75 -20.34 3.61 2.96
C ASP A 75 -20.49 4.69 1.87
#